data_AF-A0AAD7I315-F1
#
_entry.id   AF-A0AAD7I315-F1
#
_cell.length_a   1.000
_cell.length_b   1.000
_cell.length_c   1.000
_cell.angle_alpha   90.00
_cell.angle_beta   90.00
_cell.angle_gamma   90.00
#
_symmetry.space_group_name_H-M   'P 1'
#
loop_
_entity.id
_entity.type
_entity.pdbx_description
1 polymer ?
#
loop_
_entity_poly.entity_id
_entity_poly.type
_entity_poly.pdbx_seq_one_letter_code
_entity_poly.pdbx_strand_id
1 'polypeptide(L)'
;QIIRGLRSKPHRESTFINLDRTRCAIQEISGYTPTDATIWRSIRSNNLQRLTREFLWKCIHNTFRVGNFWSHIDHLEIIGRCHGCQVPESLEHIALECDVHGQSTVWQLTR
;
A
#
# COMPACT_ATOMS: atom_id res chain seq x y z
N GLN A 1 -22.70 27.73 -20.60
CA GLN A 1 -21.44 27.01 -20.33
C GLN A 1 -21.79 25.69 -19.68
N ILE A 2 -21.48 24.57 -20.34
CA ILE A 2 -21.92 23.22 -19.95
C ILE A 2 -20.91 22.66 -18.96
N ILE A 3 -21.27 22.63 -17.68
CA ILE A 3 -20.53 21.86 -16.66
C ILE A 3 -20.71 20.39 -17.05
N ARG A 4 -19.65 19.79 -17.59
CA ARG A 4 -19.54 18.35 -17.87
C ARG A 4 -20.03 17.59 -16.64
N GLY A 5 -21.03 16.72 -16.83
CA GLY A 5 -21.56 15.85 -15.79
C GLY A 5 -20.42 15.21 -15.01
N LEU A 6 -20.50 15.32 -13.68
CA LEU A 6 -19.53 14.72 -12.75
C LEU A 6 -19.44 13.23 -13.06
N ARG A 7 -18.39 12.82 -13.79
CA ARG A 7 -18.06 11.40 -13.93
C ARG A 7 -17.91 10.86 -12.51
N SER A 8 -18.64 9.80 -12.18
CA SER A 8 -18.45 9.11 -10.91
C SER A 8 -16.98 8.75 -10.78
N LYS A 9 -16.37 9.06 -9.64
CA LYS A 9 -14.96 8.71 -9.41
C LYS A 9 -14.82 7.20 -9.59
N PRO A 10 -13.82 6.72 -10.33
CA PRO A 10 -13.63 5.30 -10.54
C PRO A 10 -13.48 4.62 -9.17
N HIS A 11 -14.17 3.49 -9.00
CA HIS A 11 -14.04 2.67 -7.81
C HIS A 11 -12.59 2.18 -7.71
N ARG A 12 -11.93 2.45 -6.57
CA ARG A 12 -10.54 2.04 -6.33
C ARG A 12 -10.54 0.85 -5.39
N GLU A 13 -10.77 -0.33 -5.95
CA GLU A 13 -10.86 -1.59 -5.21
C GLU A 13 -9.64 -1.80 -4.29
N SER A 14 -8.43 -1.56 -4.80
CA SER A 14 -7.18 -1.65 -4.03
C SER A 14 -7.15 -0.78 -2.78
N THR A 15 -7.77 0.40 -2.82
CA THR A 15 -7.84 1.30 -1.66
C THR A 15 -8.72 0.70 -0.56
N PHE A 16 -9.85 0.10 -0.93
CA PHE A 16 -10.74 -0.55 0.04
C PHE A 16 -10.10 -1.81 0.64
N ILE A 17 -9.45 -2.63 -0.18
CA ILE A 17 -8.70 -3.81 0.29
C ILE A 17 -7.64 -3.39 1.33
N ASN A 18 -6.86 -2.36 1.04
CA ASN A 18 -5.81 -1.90 1.96
C ASN A 18 -6.36 -1.23 3.22
N LEU A 19 -7.51 -0.54 3.14
CA LEU A 19 -8.21 -0.03 4.32
C LEU A 19 -8.67 -1.17 5.22
N ASP A 20 -9.20 -2.24 4.62
CA ASP A 20 -9.66 -3.40 5.38
C ASP A 20 -8.51 -4.19 6.01
N ARG A 21 -7.43 -4.42 5.28
CA ARG A 21 -6.19 -5.00 5.84
C ARG A 21 -5.67 -4.17 7.03
N THR A 22 -5.62 -2.85 6.88
CA THR A 22 -5.22 -1.94 7.96
C THR A 22 -6.13 -2.08 9.18
N ARG A 23 -7.45 -2.19 8.96
CA ARG A 23 -8.44 -2.38 10.02
C ARG A 23 -8.26 -3.71 10.74
N CYS A 24 -8.10 -4.81 10.00
CA CYS A 24 -7.85 -6.14 10.57
C CYS A 24 -6.58 -6.13 11.43
N ALA A 25 -5.47 -5.58 10.92
CA ALA A 25 -4.23 -5.50 11.67
C ALA A 25 -4.37 -4.67 12.97
N ILE A 26 -5.08 -3.53 12.93
CA ILE A 26 -5.33 -2.72 14.14
C ILE A 26 -6.22 -3.47 15.13
N GLN A 27 -7.25 -4.18 14.65
CA GLN A 27 -8.12 -4.99 15.50
C GLN A 27 -7.36 -6.12 16.18
N GLU A 28 -6.48 -6.82 15.46
CA GLU A 28 -5.64 -7.90 15.99
C GLU A 28 -4.71 -7.41 17.10
N ILE A 29 -4.11 -6.22 16.94
CA ILE A 29 -3.14 -5.68 17.89
C ILE A 29 -3.80 -5.04 19.11
N SER A 30 -4.93 -4.34 18.92
CA SER A 30 -5.49 -3.44 19.93
C SER A 30 -6.91 -3.78 20.39
N GLY A 31 -7.59 -4.71 19.73
CA GLY A 31 -9.00 -5.02 19.98
C GLY A 31 -9.98 -3.95 19.47
N TYR A 32 -9.49 -2.87 18.84
CA TYR A 32 -10.29 -1.77 18.33
C TYR A 32 -10.44 -1.82 16.80
N THR A 33 -11.67 -1.66 16.31
CA THR A 33 -11.98 -1.64 14.87
C THR A 33 -12.16 -0.19 14.39
N PRO A 34 -11.17 0.41 13.71
CA PRO A 34 -11.30 1.78 13.21
C PRO A 34 -12.20 1.89 11.98
N THR A 35 -12.88 3.04 11.87
CA THR A 35 -13.54 3.46 10.62
C THR A 35 -12.50 3.93 9.58
N ASP A 36 -12.87 3.93 8.29
CA ASP A 36 -12.04 4.52 7.23
C ASP A 36 -11.63 5.96 7.57
N ALA A 37 -12.57 6.76 8.08
CA ALA A 37 -12.31 8.14 8.46
C ALA A 37 -11.25 8.25 9.58
N THR A 38 -11.25 7.31 10.53
CA THR A 38 -10.23 7.23 11.59
C THR A 38 -8.86 6.89 11.00
N ILE A 39 -8.77 5.91 10.11
CA ILE A 39 -7.52 5.53 9.43
C ILE A 39 -6.98 6.72 8.62
N TRP A 40 -7.82 7.37 7.81
CA TRP A 40 -7.39 8.52 7.03
C TRP A 40 -6.98 9.71 7.88
N ARG A 41 -7.58 9.87 9.07
CA ARG A 41 -7.19 10.93 10.01
C ARG A 41 -5.84 10.62 10.66
N SER A 42 -5.59 9.36 11.04
CA SER A 42 -4.35 8.97 11.73
C SER A 42 -3.12 9.17 10.84
N ILE A 43 -3.18 8.76 9.57
CA ILE A 43 -2.05 8.96 8.64
C ILE A 43 -1.80 10.43 8.30
N ARG A 44 -2.75 11.33 8.60
CA ARG A 44 -2.62 12.79 8.39
C ARG A 44 -2.20 13.54 9.65
N SER A 45 -1.87 12.85 10.73
CA SER A 45 -1.47 13.47 11.99
C SER A 45 -0.27 14.42 11.82
N ASN A 46 -0.31 15.54 12.55
CA ASN A 46 0.81 16.49 12.59
C ASN A 46 2.05 15.91 13.29
N ASN A 47 1.90 14.80 14.02
CA ASN A 47 3.00 14.09 14.66
C ASN A 47 3.84 13.26 13.67
N LEU A 48 3.38 13.11 12.42
CA LEU A 48 4.10 12.40 11.37
C LEU A 48 4.81 13.41 10.46
N GLN A 49 6.04 13.08 10.08
CA GLN A 49 6.74 13.84 9.04
C GLN A 49 5.97 13.78 7.72
N ARG A 50 6.09 14.82 6.90
CA ARG A 50 5.39 14.92 5.61
C ARG A 50 5.62 13.69 4.72
N LEU A 51 6.88 13.24 4.61
CA LEU A 51 7.23 12.08 3.80
C LEU A 51 6.58 10.79 4.30
N THR A 52 6.48 10.60 5.62
CA THR A 52 5.77 9.46 6.23
C THR A 52 4.28 9.48 5.88
N ARG A 53 3.63 10.66 5.94
CA ARG A 53 2.22 10.81 5.56
C ARG A 53 2.00 10.48 4.08
N GLU A 54 2.86 11.00 3.22
CA GLU A 54 2.83 10.73 1.78
C GLU A 54 3.05 9.24 1.49
N PHE A 55 4.00 8.60 2.18
CA PHE A 55 4.26 7.16 2.07
C PHE A 55 3.02 6.34 2.46
N LEU A 56 2.45 6.57 3.66
CA LEU A 56 1.27 5.85 4.13
C LEU A 56 0.05 6.04 3.19
N TRP A 57 -0.14 7.25 2.69
CA TRP A 57 -1.19 7.54 1.71
C TRP A 57 -0.99 6.71 0.43
N LYS A 58 0.24 6.63 -0.10
CA LYS A 58 0.56 5.83 -1.29
C LYS A 58 0.40 4.33 -1.05
N CYS A 59 0.72 3.85 0.16
CA CYS A 59 0.50 2.46 0.56
C CYS A 59 -0.99 2.12 0.50
N ILE A 60 -1.84 2.90 1.18
CA ILE A 60 -3.28 2.63 1.22
C ILE A 60 -3.87 2.72 -0.20
N HIS A 61 -3.47 3.71 -1.00
CA HIS A 61 -3.97 3.83 -2.37
C HIS A 61 -3.35 2.87 -3.38
N ASN A 62 -2.37 2.06 -2.99
CA ASN A 62 -1.61 1.16 -3.86
C ASN A 62 -1.04 1.87 -5.11
N THR A 63 -0.38 3.02 -4.93
CA THR A 63 0.10 3.85 -6.05
C THR A 63 1.54 3.59 -6.46
N PHE A 64 2.23 2.67 -5.80
CA PHE A 64 3.59 2.30 -6.18
C PHE A 64 3.58 1.46 -7.45
N ARG A 65 4.61 1.65 -8.28
CA ARG A 65 4.78 0.89 -9.53
C ARG A 65 5.44 -0.45 -9.24
N VAL A 66 4.69 -1.35 -8.62
CA VAL A 66 5.13 -2.70 -8.24
C VAL A 66 4.07 -3.72 -8.67
N GLY A 67 4.48 -4.98 -8.83
CA GLY A 67 3.52 -6.07 -9.06
C GLY A 67 2.71 -5.92 -10.34
N ASN A 68 1.39 -6.02 -10.16
CA ASN A 68 0.37 -5.88 -11.20
C ASN A 68 0.40 -4.55 -11.94
N PHE A 69 1.09 -3.53 -11.42
CA PHE A 69 1.34 -2.33 -12.22
C PHE A 69 2.05 -2.67 -13.54
N TRP A 70 2.92 -3.68 -13.57
CA TRP A 70 3.67 -4.04 -14.77
C TRP A 70 2.99 -5.11 -15.63
N SER A 71 1.96 -5.79 -15.12
CA SER A 71 1.36 -6.97 -15.78
C SER A 71 0.59 -6.65 -17.06
N HIS A 72 0.30 -5.38 -17.33
CA HIS A 72 -0.41 -4.92 -18.52
C HIS A 72 0.52 -4.30 -19.57
N ILE A 73 1.83 -4.29 -19.31
CA ILE A 73 2.84 -3.75 -20.22
C ILE A 73 3.62 -4.93 -20.78
N ASP A 74 3.45 -5.18 -22.07
CA ASP A 74 4.11 -6.28 -22.77
C ASP A 74 5.63 -6.25 -22.53
N HIS A 75 6.18 -7.43 -22.23
CA HIS A 75 7.60 -7.68 -21.97
C HIS A 75 8.16 -7.13 -20.65
N LEU A 76 7.32 -6.47 -19.83
CA LEU A 76 7.72 -5.96 -18.50
C LEU A 76 7.07 -6.73 -17.35
N GLU A 77 6.44 -7.87 -17.60
CA GLU A 77 5.77 -8.65 -16.56
C GLU A 77 6.77 -9.21 -15.54
N ILE A 78 8.00 -9.49 -15.99
CA ILE A 78 9.09 -10.04 -15.16
C ILE A 78 9.52 -9.07 -14.05
N ILE A 79 9.49 -7.76 -14.30
CA ILE A 79 9.86 -6.75 -13.28
C ILE A 79 8.75 -6.54 -12.25
N GLY A 80 7.54 -7.05 -12.51
CA GLY A 80 6.45 -7.11 -11.54
C GLY A 80 6.57 -8.27 -10.56
N ARG A 81 7.61 -9.11 -10.64
CA ARG A 81 7.76 -10.30 -9.79
C ARG A 81 9.05 -10.23 -8.99
N CYS A 82 9.02 -10.80 -7.79
CA CYS A 82 10.21 -10.97 -6.98
C CYS A 82 11.12 -12.00 -7.63
N HIS A 83 12.38 -11.65 -7.91
CA HIS A 83 13.34 -12.58 -8.51
C HIS A 83 13.69 -13.76 -7.60
N GLY A 84 13.68 -13.58 -6.28
CA GLY A 84 13.94 -14.66 -5.32
C GLY A 84 12.70 -15.49 -5.06
N CYS A 85 11.61 -14.85 -4.62
CA CYS A 85 10.41 -15.52 -4.14
C CYS A 85 9.48 -15.98 -5.27
N GLN A 86 9.67 -15.48 -6.50
CA GLN A 86 8.86 -15.84 -7.67
C GLN A 86 7.36 -15.57 -7.50
N VAL A 87 6.98 -14.59 -6.68
CA VAL A 87 5.61 -14.11 -6.48
C VAL A 87 5.44 -12.67 -7.03
N PRO A 88 4.22 -12.23 -7.36
CA PRO A 88 3.97 -10.83 -7.71
C PRO A 88 4.42 -9.88 -6.59
N GLU A 89 5.16 -8.84 -6.94
CA GLU A 89 5.63 -7.85 -5.98
C GLU A 89 4.48 -7.03 -5.39
N SER A 90 4.49 -6.83 -4.09
CA SER A 90 3.60 -5.90 -3.39
C SER A 90 4.39 -5.19 -2.31
N LEU A 91 3.91 -4.05 -1.82
CA LEU A 91 4.58 -3.39 -0.69
C LEU A 91 4.64 -4.29 0.55
N GLU A 92 3.61 -5.11 0.77
CA GLU A 92 3.56 -6.10 1.84
C GLU A 92 4.64 -7.15 1.66
N HIS A 93 4.79 -7.70 0.45
CA HIS A 93 5.88 -8.63 0.14
C HIS A 93 7.24 -7.98 0.40
N ILE A 94 7.52 -6.83 -0.23
CA ILE A 94 8.81 -6.12 -0.14
C ILE A 94 9.18 -5.80 1.30
N ALA A 95 8.22 -5.32 2.10
CA ALA A 95 8.48 -4.83 3.44
C ALA A 95 8.41 -5.92 4.51
N LEU A 96 7.54 -6.93 4.39
CA LEU A 96 7.18 -7.82 5.50
C LEU A 96 7.45 -9.31 5.22
N GLU A 97 7.43 -9.76 3.96
CA GLU A 97 7.45 -11.19 3.64
C GLU A 97 8.66 -11.64 2.82
N CYS A 98 9.36 -10.72 2.15
CA CYS A 98 10.40 -11.08 1.18
C CYS A 98 11.66 -11.64 1.86
N ASP A 99 12.04 -12.86 1.46
CA ASP A 99 13.22 -13.56 1.97
C ASP A 99 14.53 -13.12 1.30
N VAL A 100 14.45 -12.27 0.26
CA VAL A 100 15.66 -11.71 -0.37
C VAL A 100 16.35 -10.77 0.63
N HIS A 101 17.67 -10.94 0.80
CA HIS A 101 18.51 -10.37 1.87
C HIS A 101 18.37 -8.86 2.16
N GLY A 102 17.71 -8.07 1.31
CA GLY A 102 17.47 -6.64 1.53
C GLY A 102 16.49 -6.34 2.68
N GLN A 103 15.37 -7.05 2.76
CA GLN A 103 14.30 -6.77 3.74
C GLN A 103 14.81 -6.98 5.17
N SER A 104 15.42 -8.13 5.43
CA SER A 104 15.91 -8.50 6.75
C SER A 104 17.03 -7.59 7.23
N THR A 105 17.92 -7.16 6.33
CA THR A 105 18.98 -6.19 6.63
C THR A 105 18.39 -4.85 7.07
N VAL A 106 17.40 -4.33 6.34
CA VAL A 106 16.76 -3.04 6.69
C VAL A 106 16.11 -3.11 8.08
N TRP A 107 15.41 -4.21 8.40
CA TRP A 107 14.80 -4.39 9.72
C TRP A 107 15.82 -4.56 10.85
N GLN A 108 16.99 -5.11 10.58
CA GLN A 108 18.07 -5.19 11.57
C GLN A 108 18.63 -3.80 11.90
N LEU A 109 18.66 -2.88 10.93
CA LEU A 109 19.16 -1.51 11.11
C LEU A 109 18.19 -0.59 11.89
N THR A 110 16.94 -1.00 12.09
CA THR A 110 15.91 -0.20 12.78
C THR A 110 15.58 -0.70 14.19
N ARG A 111 16.26 -1.76 14.64
CA ARG A 111 16.22 -2.23 16.03
C ARG A 111 17.21 -1.46 16.90
#